data_AF-A0AAT9RTE2-F1
#
_entry.id   AF-A0AAT9RTE2-F1
#
_cell.length_a   1.000
_cell.length_b   1.000
_cell.length_c   1.000
_cell.angle_alpha   90.00
_cell.angle_beta   90.00
_cell.angle_gamma   90.00
#
_symmetry.space_group_name_H-M   'P 1'
#
loop_
_entity.id
_entity.type
_entity.pdbx_description
1 polymer ?
#
loop_
_entity_poly.entity_id
_entity_poly.type
_entity_poly.pdbx_seq_one_letter_code
_entity_poly.pdbx_strand_id
1 'polypeptide(L)' 'MSYTYSSDGDPEVTVAADAHHGAAVDWTPPTDGFHYLTVHATTRSGVRLAPYDYFFTVS' A
#
# COMPACT_ATOMS: atom_id res chain seq x y z
N MET A 1 12.17 -2.31 -7.78
CA MET A 1 11.19 -2.87 -6.84
C MET A 1 10.16 -1.79 -6.61
N SER A 2 8.91 -2.18 -6.38
CA SER A 2 7.82 -1.24 -6.13
C SER A 2 6.80 -1.86 -5.20
N TYR A 3 5.97 -1.00 -4.62
CA TYR A 3 4.79 -1.40 -3.88
C TYR A 3 3.57 -0.88 -4.63
N THR A 4 2.54 -1.71 -4.73
CA THR A 4 1.23 -1.35 -5.24
C THR A 4 0.24 -1.47 -4.10
N TYR A 5 -0.50 -0.42 -3.78
CA TYR A 5 -1.43 -0.41 -2.66
C TYR A 5 -2.82 0.09 -3.07
N SER A 6 -3.84 -0.34 -2.33
CA SER A 6 -5.22 0.15 -2.42
C SER A 6 -5.74 0.43 -1.00
N SER A 7 -6.32 1.61 -0.82
CA SER A 7 -6.98 2.03 0.42
C SER A 7 -8.48 1.85 0.25
N ASP A 8 -9.13 1.13 1.15
CA ASP A 8 -10.59 0.92 1.15
C ASP A 8 -11.19 0.36 -0.16
N GLY A 9 -10.35 -0.26 -1.01
CA GLY A 9 -10.76 -0.79 -2.31
C GLY A 9 -10.73 0.24 -3.44
N ASP A 10 -10.19 1.43 -3.18
CA ASP A 10 -9.91 2.45 -4.19
C ASP A 10 -8.93 1.94 -5.26
N PRO A 11 -8.85 2.61 -6.42
CA PRO A 11 -7.89 2.27 -7.46
C PRO A 11 -6.45 2.12 -6.93
N GLU A 12 -5.76 1.09 -7.42
CA GLU A 12 -4.39 0.82 -7.01
C GLU A 12 -3.43 1.95 -7.38
N VAL A 13 -2.53 2.29 -6.45
CA VAL A 13 -1.44 3.24 -6.65
C VAL A 13 -0.12 2.50 -6.52
N THR A 14 0.83 2.78 -7.42
CA THR A 14 2.18 2.18 -7.40
C THR A 14 3.23 3.21 -7.03
N VAL A 15 4.09 2.86 -6.07
CA VAL A 15 5.22 3.67 -5.61
C VAL A 15 6.53 2.89 -5.73
N ALA A 16 7.61 3.59 -6.08
CA ALA A 16 8.94 2.99 -6.12
C ALA A 16 9.46 2.74 -4.70
N ALA A 17 10.15 1.62 -4.51
CA ALA A 17 10.91 1.40 -3.29
C ALA A 17 12.21 2.22 -3.32
N ASP A 18 12.61 2.76 -2.17
CA ASP A 18 13.88 3.46 -1.98
C ASP A 18 15.09 2.50 -1.96
N ALA A 19 16.29 3.06 -1.73
CA ALA A 19 17.53 2.29 -1.69
C ALA A 19 17.61 1.28 -0.52
N HIS A 20 16.75 1.42 0.48
CA HIS A 20 16.62 0.53 1.62
C HIS A 20 15.44 -0.45 1.47
N HIS A 21 14.82 -0.49 0.28
CA HIS A 21 13.63 -1.28 -0.03
C HIS A 21 12.40 -0.88 0.80
N GLY A 22 12.30 0.37 1.24
CA GLY A 22 11.12 0.95 1.88
C GLY A 22 10.34 1.85 0.92
N ALA A 23 9.12 2.21 1.29
CA ALA A 23 8.36 3.28 0.64
C ALA A 23 7.49 3.99 1.69
N ALA A 24 7.25 5.28 1.51
CA ALA A 24 6.37 6.08 2.33
C ALA A 24 5.31 6.75 1.45
N VAL A 25 4.09 6.86 1.96
CA VAL A 25 2.98 7.53 1.30
C VAL A 25 2.26 8.41 2.31
N ASP A 26 1.90 9.62 1.88
CA ASP A 26 0.98 10.46 2.63
C ASP A 26 -0.44 10.09 2.23
N TRP A 27 -1.30 9.86 3.22
CA TRP A 27 -2.68 9.48 2.99
C TRP A 27 -3.58 10.28 3.93
N THR A 28 -4.64 10.87 3.37
CA THR A 28 -5.68 11.56 4.14
C THR A 28 -6.95 10.71 4.07
N PRO A 29 -7.45 10.18 5.20
CA PRO A 29 -8.67 9.39 5.21
C PRO A 29 -9.87 10.25 4.82
N PRO A 30 -10.81 9.72 4.01
CA PRO A 30 -12.01 10.46 3.61
C PRO A 30 -13.03 10.59 4.76
N THR A 31 -12.97 9.69 5.74
CA THR A 31 -13.86 9.64 6.91
C THR A 31 -13.08 9.22 8.14
N ASP A 32 -13.64 9.45 9.33
CA ASP A 32 -13.23 8.71 10.52
C ASP A 32 -13.73 7.26 10.45
N GLY A 33 -13.23 6.43 11.37
CA GLY A 33 -13.62 5.03 11.50
C GLY A 33 -12.63 4.04 10.92
N PHE A 34 -13.15 2.88 10.54
CA PHE A 34 -12.36 1.73 10.10
C PHE A 34 -11.89 1.89 8.66
N HIS A 35 -10.62 1.55 8.43
CA HIS A 35 -10.01 1.52 7.11
C HIS A 35 -9.19 0.25 6.92
N TYR A 36 -9.04 -0.16 5.67
CA TYR A 36 -8.13 -1.23 5.28
C TYR A 36 -7.18 -0.80 4.17
N LEU A 37 -5.98 -1.39 4.18
CA LEU A 37 -4.95 -1.15 3.19
C LEU A 37 -4.43 -2.50 2.70
N THR A 38 -4.58 -2.76 1.40
CA THR A 38 -3.98 -3.93 0.76
C THR A 38 -2.70 -3.51 0.06
N VAL A 39 -1.60 -4.22 0.30
CA VAL A 39 -0.28 -3.92 -0.29
C VAL A 39 0.31 -5.13 -0.98
N HIS A 40 0.75 -4.95 -2.21
CA HIS A 40 1.54 -5.92 -2.97
C HIS A 40 2.95 -5.40 -3.20
N ALA A 41 3.95 -6.24 -2.97
CA ALA A 41 5.32 -5.97 -3.38
C ALA A 41 5.58 -6.53 -4.79
N THR A 42 6.33 -5.78 -5.60
CA THR A 42 6.88 -6.23 -6.88
C THR A 42 8.39 -6.31 -6.77
N THR A 43 8.94 -7.52 -6.95
CA THR A 43 10.38 -7.78 -6.85
C THR A 43 11.16 -7.08 -7.97
N ARG A 44 12.50 -7.06 -7.87
CA ARG A 44 13.35 -6.48 -8.92
C ARG A 44 13.19 -7.20 -10.27
N SER A 45 12.85 -8.49 -10.26
CA SER A 45 12.58 -9.27 -11.47
C SER A 45 11.14 -9.09 -12.00
N GLY A 46 10.32 -8.23 -11.38
CA GLY A 46 8.96 -7.94 -11.82
C GLY A 46 7.90 -8.91 -11.30
N VAL A 47 8.24 -9.80 -10.35
CA VAL A 47 7.26 -10.71 -9.77
C VAL A 47 6.42 -9.98 -8.73
N ARG A 48 5.10 -9.97 -8.91
CA ARG A 48 4.15 -9.46 -7.91
C ARG A 48 3.85 -10.55 -6.88
N LEU A 49 4.01 -10.22 -5.61
CA LEU A 49 3.79 -11.14 -4.49
C LEU A 49 2.32 -11.12 -4.04
N ALA A 50 1.96 -12.11 -3.21
CA ALA A 50 0.69 -12.13 -2.49
C ALA A 50 0.51 -10.83 -1.65
N PRO A 51 -0.73 -10.39 -1.42
CA PRO A 51 -0.99 -9.18 -0.66
C PRO A 51 -0.60 -9.35 0.81
N TYR A 52 -0.36 -8.21 1.45
CA TYR A 52 -0.44 -8.05 2.88
C TYR A 52 -1.54 -7.05 3.19
N ASP A 53 -2.46 -7.41 4.08
CA ASP A 53 -3.58 -6.58 4.46
C ASP A 53 -3.37 -5.97 5.85
N TYR A 54 -3.60 -4.66 5.93
CA TYR A 54 -3.57 -3.89 7.17
C TYR A 54 -4.97 -3.38 7.47
N PHE A 55 -5.31 -3.34 8.75
CA PHE A 55 -6.59 -2.87 9.24
C PHE A 55 -6.35 -1.92 10.41
N PHE A 56 -6.99 -0.75 10.37
CA PHE A 56 -6.82 0.26 11.41
C PHE A 56 -8.04 1.17 11.52
N THR A 57 -8.07 1.99 12.56
CA THR A 57 -9.14 2.96 12.80
C THR A 57 -8.55 4.36 12.94
N VAL A 58 -9.18 5.34 12.31
CA VAL A 58 -8.87 6.77 12.44
C VAL A 58 -9.98 7.42 13.27
N SER A 59 -9.62 8.31 14.20
CA SER A 59 -10.54 9.01 15.10
C SER A 59 -10.10 10.44 15.34
#